data_AF-A0A349ET86-F1
#
_entry.id   AF-A0A349ET86-F1
#
_cell.length_a   1.000
_cell.length_b   1.000
_cell.length_c   1.000
_cell.angle_alpha   90.00
_cell.angle_beta   90.00
_cell.angle_gamma   90.00
#
_symmetry.space_group_name_H-M   'P 1'
#
loop_
_entity.id
_entity.type
_entity.pdbx_description
1 polymer ?
#
loop_
_entity_poly.entity_id
_entity_poly.type
_entity_poly.pdbx_seq_one_letter_code
_entity_poly.pdbx_strand_id
1 'polypeptide(L)'
;LNFDEPSVYDLLEASKDIKDLLKEKTIAEKQYSKVISERVASNSFINGKDYSFIIVEGIYALNSLLLTNLKGIKAVKNFIDGNPKSLFLRRLIRDASKTSASASFTSKLYFSSIMDSYRQTILPSRNQADLILDNDMSFSELRSGNLYKTKNAYTIKNIEGMNRLISSSKLIERIYEKDFYVACENEKQEENNILRFRERSFDGGKTYRPSSLVHKGAPKWRKDNKIVRPVNVLLDEESILDVWKDEGSFLYDFLTNGFEINRIEIKTKTRLLYKNISLTIFEIKDRMRYIELQDDISNSALKEILSLVS
;
A
#
# COMPACT_ATOMS: atom_id res chain seq x y z
N LEU A 1 -15.29 -10.84 -18.09
CA LEU A 1 -14.25 -11.89 -17.98
C LEU A 1 -13.43 -11.61 -16.73
N ASN A 2 -13.19 -12.60 -15.88
CA ASN A 2 -12.22 -12.48 -14.80
C ASN A 2 -10.85 -12.83 -15.38
N PHE A 3 -10.00 -11.85 -15.63
CA PHE A 3 -8.66 -12.07 -16.20
C PHE A 3 -7.69 -12.75 -15.23
N ASP A 4 -8.10 -12.92 -13.98
CA ASP A 4 -7.38 -13.71 -13.00
C ASP A 4 -7.88 -15.16 -12.99
N GLU A 5 -8.64 -15.64 -13.98
CA GLU A 5 -8.97 -17.06 -14.12
C GLU A 5 -8.11 -17.72 -15.22
N PRO A 6 -7.48 -18.88 -14.97
CA PRO A 6 -6.65 -19.55 -15.98
C PRO A 6 -7.42 -19.91 -17.25
N SER A 7 -8.71 -20.22 -17.11
CA SER A 7 -9.59 -20.64 -18.21
C SER A 7 -9.80 -19.56 -19.28
N VAL A 8 -9.49 -18.30 -18.97
CA VAL A 8 -9.54 -17.19 -19.93
C VAL A 8 -8.34 -17.21 -20.89
N TYR A 9 -7.28 -17.96 -20.57
CA TYR A 9 -6.06 -18.04 -21.37
C TYR A 9 -5.95 -19.39 -22.08
N ASP A 10 -5.63 -19.37 -23.38
CA ASP A 10 -5.23 -20.57 -24.09
C ASP A 10 -3.76 -20.90 -23.83
N LEU A 11 -3.49 -21.41 -22.62
CA LEU A 11 -2.14 -21.74 -22.17
C LEU A 11 -1.53 -22.90 -22.97
N LEU A 12 -2.35 -23.78 -23.55
CA LEU A 12 -1.86 -24.89 -24.38
C LEU A 12 -1.40 -24.41 -25.76
N GLU A 13 -2.14 -23.48 -26.38
CA GLU A 13 -1.70 -22.79 -27.60
C GLU A 13 -0.38 -22.07 -27.35
N ALA A 14 -0.30 -21.26 -26.28
CA ALA A 14 0.94 -20.57 -25.90
C ALA A 14 2.11 -21.55 -25.64
N SER A 15 1.84 -22.68 -24.96
CA SER A 15 2.83 -23.73 -24.71
C SER A 15 3.40 -24.31 -26.01
N LYS A 16 2.55 -24.54 -27.01
CA LYS A 16 2.94 -25.05 -28.33
C LYS A 16 3.74 -24.00 -29.09
N ASP A 17 3.29 -22.75 -29.12
CA ASP A 17 3.98 -21.66 -29.78
C ASP A 17 5.40 -21.47 -29.24
N ILE A 18 5.58 -21.47 -27.92
CA ILE A 18 6.90 -21.36 -27.29
C ILE A 18 7.80 -22.52 -27.73
N LYS A 19 7.28 -23.74 -27.78
CA LYS A 19 8.04 -24.91 -28.25
C LYS A 19 8.45 -24.78 -29.72
N ASP A 20 7.56 -24.26 -30.56
CA ASP A 20 7.83 -24.09 -31.99
C ASP A 20 8.88 -22.98 -32.20
N LEU A 21 8.82 -21.88 -31.46
CA LEU A 21 9.86 -20.85 -31.45
C LEU A 21 11.23 -21.40 -31.02
N LEU A 22 11.27 -22.20 -29.94
CA LEU A 22 12.51 -22.86 -29.49
C LEU A 22 13.06 -23.87 -30.49
N LYS A 23 12.26 -24.28 -31.48
CA LYS A 23 12.66 -25.14 -32.60
C LYS A 23 12.89 -24.34 -33.88
N GLU A 24 13.15 -23.03 -33.76
CA GLU A 24 13.47 -22.16 -34.90
C GLU A 24 12.34 -22.08 -35.95
N LYS A 25 11.08 -22.30 -35.52
CA LYS A 25 9.93 -22.18 -36.40
C LYS A 25 9.27 -20.81 -36.29
N THR A 26 8.50 -20.48 -37.31
CA THR A 26 7.65 -19.30 -37.35
C THR A 26 6.28 -19.58 -36.76
N ILE A 27 5.80 -18.67 -35.91
CA ILE A 27 4.42 -18.65 -35.40
C ILE A 27 3.72 -17.37 -35.86
N ALA A 28 2.39 -17.41 -35.94
CA ALA A 28 1.59 -16.18 -36.03
C ALA A 28 1.57 -15.49 -34.66
N GLU A 29 1.86 -14.19 -34.63
CA GLU A 29 1.78 -13.37 -33.42
C GLU A 29 0.32 -13.18 -33.02
N LYS A 30 -0.02 -13.46 -31.77
CA LYS A 30 -1.35 -13.21 -31.21
C LYS A 30 -1.33 -11.88 -30.47
N GLN A 31 -2.16 -10.93 -30.90
CA GLN A 31 -2.27 -9.62 -30.26
C GLN A 31 -3.55 -9.53 -29.43
N TYR A 32 -3.44 -8.89 -28.27
CA TYR A 32 -4.56 -8.67 -27.36
C TYR A 32 -4.77 -7.17 -27.15
N SER A 33 -6.00 -6.70 -27.32
CA SER A 33 -6.35 -5.31 -27.09
C SER A 33 -6.99 -5.14 -25.71
N LYS A 34 -6.32 -4.41 -24.83
CA LYS A 34 -6.87 -4.04 -23.51
C LYS A 34 -8.04 -3.06 -23.59
N VAL A 35 -8.23 -2.38 -24.73
CA VAL A 35 -9.32 -1.41 -24.92
C VAL A 35 -10.65 -2.12 -25.09
N ILE A 36 -10.68 -3.15 -25.95
CA ILE A 36 -11.89 -3.95 -26.20
C ILE A 36 -11.90 -5.27 -25.41
N SER A 37 -10.82 -5.56 -24.70
CA SER A 37 -10.64 -6.75 -23.88
C SER A 37 -10.68 -8.09 -24.63
N GLU A 38 -10.23 -8.11 -25.90
CA GLU A 38 -10.30 -9.27 -26.80
C GLU A 38 -9.01 -9.48 -27.62
N ARG A 39 -8.84 -10.70 -28.16
CA ARG A 39 -7.82 -11.02 -29.16
C ARG A 39 -8.17 -10.31 -30.46
N VAL A 40 -7.20 -9.63 -31.07
CA VAL A 40 -7.37 -8.95 -32.35
C VAL A 40 -6.63 -9.70 -33.46
N ALA A 41 -7.15 -9.59 -34.69
CA ALA A 41 -6.48 -10.16 -35.85
C ALA A 41 -5.09 -9.54 -36.01
N SER A 42 -4.10 -10.40 -36.28
CA SER A 42 -2.72 -10.01 -36.50
C SER A 42 -2.19 -10.76 -37.71
N ASN A 43 -1.55 -10.02 -38.62
CA ASN A 43 -0.83 -10.57 -39.77
C ASN A 43 0.69 -10.58 -39.52
N SER A 44 1.09 -10.41 -38.26
CA SER A 44 2.49 -10.42 -37.85
C SER A 44 2.93 -11.85 -37.51
N PHE A 45 4.21 -12.13 -37.74
CA PHE A 45 4.81 -13.44 -37.54
C PHE A 45 6.11 -13.27 -36.74
N ILE A 46 6.36 -14.24 -35.87
CA ILE A 46 7.59 -14.30 -35.07
C ILE A 46 8.34 -15.55 -35.50
N ASN A 47 9.56 -15.38 -36.00
CA ASN A 47 10.44 -16.48 -36.37
C ASN A 47 11.43 -16.77 -35.23
N GLY A 48 11.42 -17.98 -34.70
CA GLY A 48 12.31 -18.39 -33.62
C GLY A 48 13.81 -18.22 -33.95
N LYS A 49 14.19 -18.27 -35.23
CA LYS A 49 15.59 -18.07 -35.67
C LYS A 49 16.14 -16.68 -35.38
N ASP A 50 15.26 -15.69 -35.24
CA ASP A 50 15.66 -14.30 -35.08
C ASP A 50 16.06 -13.97 -33.62
N TYR A 51 15.83 -14.90 -32.69
CA TYR A 51 16.01 -14.67 -31.25
C TYR A 51 16.95 -15.71 -30.63
N SER A 52 17.97 -15.22 -29.92
CA SER A 52 18.88 -16.10 -29.16
C SER A 52 18.35 -16.47 -27.77
N PHE A 53 17.35 -15.74 -27.28
CA PHE A 53 16.72 -15.97 -25.98
C PHE A 53 15.22 -15.65 -26.05
N ILE A 54 14.43 -16.39 -25.27
CA ILE A 54 12.98 -16.18 -25.14
C ILE A 54 12.68 -16.02 -23.65
N ILE A 55 12.04 -14.92 -23.28
CA ILE A 55 11.54 -14.67 -21.93
C ILE A 55 10.02 -14.76 -21.99
N VAL A 56 9.45 -15.64 -21.17
CA VAL A 56 8.01 -15.79 -21.02
C VAL A 56 7.62 -15.20 -19.67
N GLU A 57 6.80 -14.15 -19.70
CA GLU A 57 6.31 -13.47 -18.51
C GLU A 57 4.79 -13.55 -18.43
N GLY A 58 4.28 -13.46 -17.20
CA GLY A 58 2.85 -13.41 -16.91
C GLY A 58 2.48 -14.15 -15.64
N ILE A 59 1.29 -13.86 -15.10
CA ILE A 59 0.79 -14.48 -13.86
C ILE A 59 0.65 -16.01 -13.95
N TYR A 60 0.58 -16.57 -15.16
CA TYR A 60 0.49 -18.02 -15.42
C TYR A 60 1.72 -18.60 -16.12
N ALA A 61 2.86 -17.91 -16.12
CA ALA A 61 4.10 -18.37 -16.78
C ALA A 61 4.62 -19.72 -16.23
N LEU A 62 4.24 -20.08 -15.00
CA LEU A 62 4.59 -21.36 -14.38
C LEU A 62 3.39 -22.31 -14.24
N ASN A 63 2.25 -22.01 -14.87
CA ASN A 63 1.10 -22.90 -14.85
C ASN A 63 1.43 -24.22 -15.57
N SER A 64 0.93 -25.34 -15.03
CA SER A 64 1.21 -26.68 -15.58
C SER A 64 0.73 -26.85 -17.04
N LEU A 65 -0.36 -26.19 -17.43
CA LEU A 65 -0.84 -26.18 -18.81
C LEU A 65 0.18 -25.51 -19.74
N LEU A 66 0.70 -24.34 -19.37
CA LEU A 66 1.72 -23.65 -20.15
C LEU A 66 3.02 -24.47 -20.25
N LEU A 67 3.35 -25.23 -19.21
CA LEU A 67 4.57 -26.05 -19.18
C LEU A 67 4.42 -27.42 -19.84
N THR A 68 3.22 -27.78 -20.33
CA THR A 68 2.93 -29.12 -20.87
C THR A 68 3.81 -29.49 -22.06
N ASN A 69 3.91 -28.63 -23.08
CA ASN A 69 4.72 -28.90 -24.26
C ASN A 69 6.22 -28.62 -24.05
N LEU A 70 6.56 -27.97 -22.95
CA LEU A 70 7.93 -27.52 -22.61
C LEU A 70 8.67 -28.51 -21.70
N LYS A 71 8.07 -29.65 -21.35
CA LYS A 71 8.74 -30.71 -20.58
C LYS A 71 10.04 -31.16 -21.27
N GLY A 72 11.11 -31.25 -20.49
CA GLY A 72 12.45 -31.62 -20.96
C GLY A 72 13.26 -30.47 -21.57
N ILE A 73 12.67 -29.29 -21.77
CA ILE A 73 13.40 -28.09 -22.16
C ILE A 73 14.11 -27.52 -20.93
N LYS A 74 15.41 -27.21 -21.05
CA LYS A 74 16.16 -26.51 -20.03
C LYS A 74 15.76 -25.04 -20.05
N ALA A 75 15.05 -24.61 -19.01
CA ALA A 75 14.66 -23.22 -18.79
C ALA A 75 14.88 -22.88 -17.31
N VAL A 76 15.22 -21.63 -17.01
CA VAL A 76 15.25 -21.11 -15.65
C VAL A 76 13.87 -20.58 -15.33
N LYS A 77 13.21 -21.16 -14.33
CA LYS A 77 11.86 -20.81 -13.91
C LYS A 77 11.92 -19.96 -12.66
N ASN A 78 11.47 -18.72 -12.77
CA ASN A 78 11.45 -17.79 -11.64
C ASN A 78 10.01 -17.53 -11.22
N PHE A 79 9.74 -17.60 -9.92
CA PHE A 79 8.51 -17.07 -9.34
C PHE A 79 8.82 -15.77 -8.62
N ILE A 80 8.09 -14.71 -8.93
CA ILE A 80 8.25 -13.40 -8.28
C ILE A 80 7.26 -13.35 -7.11
N ASP A 81 7.79 -13.33 -5.90
CA ASP A 81 7.00 -13.32 -4.66
C ASP A 81 7.15 -11.96 -3.96
N GLY A 82 6.25 -11.63 -3.04
CA GLY A 82 6.35 -10.38 -2.31
C GLY A 82 5.32 -10.31 -1.19
N ASN A 83 5.62 -9.53 -0.16
CA ASN A 83 4.74 -9.44 0.99
C ASN A 83 3.39 -8.79 0.59
N PRO A 84 2.27 -9.18 1.24
CA PRO A 84 0.93 -8.70 0.89
C PRO A 84 0.80 -7.18 0.87
N LYS A 85 1.50 -6.47 1.77
CA LYS A 85 1.50 -5.01 1.80
C LYS A 85 2.20 -4.40 0.59
N SER A 86 3.35 -4.90 0.18
CA SER A 86 4.07 -4.45 -1.01
C SER A 86 3.20 -4.61 -2.27
N LEU A 87 2.59 -5.79 -2.44
CA LEU A 87 1.75 -6.09 -3.60
C LEU A 87 0.49 -5.21 -3.64
N PHE A 88 -0.21 -5.08 -2.50
CA PHE A 88 -1.41 -4.26 -2.39
C PHE A 88 -1.14 -2.78 -2.65
N LEU A 89 -0.06 -2.23 -2.07
CA LEU A 89 0.32 -0.84 -2.26
C LEU A 89 0.70 -0.53 -3.71
N ARG A 90 1.50 -1.39 -4.34
CA ARG A 90 1.86 -1.24 -5.75
C ARG A 90 0.64 -1.30 -6.65
N ARG A 91 -0.30 -2.21 -6.37
CA ARG A 91 -1.55 -2.31 -7.14
C ARG A 91 -2.34 -1.01 -7.08
N LEU A 92 -2.60 -0.50 -5.87
CA LEU A 92 -3.36 0.73 -5.69
C LEU A 92 -2.68 1.96 -6.30
N ILE A 93 -1.37 2.13 -6.06
CA ILE A 93 -0.62 3.28 -6.58
C ILE A 93 -0.53 3.23 -8.13
N ARG A 94 -0.32 2.04 -8.69
CA ARG A 94 -0.28 1.84 -10.15
C ARG A 94 -1.64 2.11 -10.77
N ASP A 95 -2.72 1.55 -10.23
CA ASP A 95 -4.05 1.68 -10.85
C ASP A 95 -4.56 3.11 -10.72
N ALA A 96 -4.27 3.81 -9.62
CA ALA A 96 -4.57 5.23 -9.47
C ALA A 96 -3.81 6.14 -10.46
N SER A 97 -2.65 5.71 -10.97
CA SER A 97 -1.84 6.49 -11.92
C SER A 97 -2.05 6.10 -13.39
N LYS A 98 -2.43 4.85 -13.66
CA LYS A 98 -2.52 4.29 -15.03
C LYS A 98 -3.94 4.02 -15.50
N THR A 99 -4.93 4.10 -14.63
CA THR A 99 -6.32 3.77 -14.96
C THR A 99 -7.30 4.81 -14.39
N SER A 100 -8.54 4.79 -14.86
CA SER A 100 -9.64 5.57 -14.29
C SER A 100 -10.34 4.86 -13.12
N ALA A 101 -9.85 3.69 -12.69
CA ALA A 101 -10.46 2.93 -11.60
C ALA A 101 -10.23 3.65 -10.27
N SER A 102 -11.28 3.79 -9.45
CA SER A 102 -11.13 4.37 -8.12
C SER A 102 -10.32 3.45 -7.21
N ALA A 103 -9.64 4.04 -6.23
CA ALA A 103 -8.94 3.27 -5.22
C ALA A 103 -9.89 2.39 -4.39
N SER A 104 -11.14 2.84 -4.17
CA SER A 104 -12.17 2.05 -3.49
C SER A 104 -12.59 0.83 -4.30
N PHE A 105 -12.83 0.99 -5.61
CA PHE A 105 -13.13 -0.12 -6.51
C PHE A 105 -11.98 -1.14 -6.54
N THR A 106 -10.74 -0.65 -6.71
CA THR A 106 -9.54 -1.49 -6.76
C THR A 106 -9.34 -2.25 -5.45
N SER A 107 -9.56 -1.60 -4.30
CA SER A 107 -9.45 -2.24 -2.98
C SER A 107 -10.49 -3.35 -2.79
N LYS A 108 -11.76 -3.10 -3.16
CA LYS A 108 -12.82 -4.12 -3.10
C LYS A 108 -12.45 -5.34 -3.93
N LEU A 109 -12.12 -5.11 -5.20
CA LEU A 109 -11.78 -6.18 -6.13
C LEU A 109 -10.57 -6.99 -5.66
N TYR A 110 -9.59 -6.30 -5.05
CA TYR A 110 -8.41 -6.93 -4.48
C TYR A 110 -8.78 -8.01 -3.45
N PHE A 111 -9.55 -7.64 -2.43
CA PHE A 111 -9.90 -8.54 -1.33
C PHE A 111 -11.02 -9.52 -1.70
N SER A 112 -11.97 -9.13 -2.54
CA SER A 112 -13.15 -9.96 -2.84
C SER A 112 -12.94 -11.04 -3.91
N SER A 113 -11.87 -10.94 -4.73
CA SER A 113 -11.68 -11.87 -5.85
C SER A 113 -10.22 -12.10 -6.21
N ILE A 114 -9.41 -11.05 -6.33
CA ILE A 114 -8.02 -11.19 -6.82
C ILE A 114 -7.19 -12.06 -5.87
N MET A 115 -7.29 -11.84 -4.56
CA MET A 115 -6.52 -12.60 -3.58
C MET A 115 -6.92 -14.08 -3.53
N ASP A 116 -8.21 -14.38 -3.67
CA ASP A 116 -8.69 -15.76 -3.74
C ASP A 116 -8.18 -16.45 -5.00
N SER A 117 -8.30 -15.80 -6.16
CA SER A 117 -7.78 -16.38 -7.39
C SER A 117 -6.26 -16.56 -7.33
N TYR A 118 -5.52 -15.58 -6.82
CA TYR A 118 -4.07 -15.70 -6.63
C TYR A 118 -3.72 -16.95 -5.83
N ARG A 119 -4.36 -17.16 -4.67
CA ARG A 119 -4.13 -18.34 -3.83
C ARG A 119 -4.48 -19.65 -4.51
N GLN A 120 -5.56 -19.68 -5.28
CA GLN A 120 -6.08 -20.92 -5.88
C GLN A 120 -5.36 -21.29 -7.18
N THR A 121 -4.96 -20.30 -7.98
CA THR A 121 -4.57 -20.54 -9.37
C THR A 121 -3.14 -20.12 -9.72
N ILE A 122 -2.58 -19.12 -9.02
CA ILE A 122 -1.24 -18.58 -9.31
C ILE A 122 -0.21 -19.11 -8.30
N LEU A 123 -0.46 -18.93 -7.00
CA LEU A 123 0.46 -19.29 -5.92
C LEU A 123 0.90 -20.77 -5.96
N PRO A 124 0.04 -21.76 -6.31
CA PRO A 124 0.48 -23.17 -6.39
C PRO A 124 1.58 -23.39 -7.44
N SER A 125 1.66 -22.54 -8.47
CA SER A 125 2.69 -22.62 -9.52
C SER A 125 4.10 -22.27 -9.01
N ARG A 126 4.21 -21.62 -7.83
CA ARG A 126 5.46 -21.37 -7.12
C ARG A 126 6.30 -22.63 -6.90
N ASN A 127 5.64 -23.78 -6.71
CA ASN A 127 6.31 -25.07 -6.55
C ASN A 127 7.05 -25.56 -7.81
N GLN A 128 6.79 -24.94 -8.96
CA GLN A 128 7.45 -25.28 -10.23
C GLN A 128 8.67 -24.41 -10.51
N ALA A 129 8.95 -23.42 -9.66
CA ALA A 129 10.06 -22.49 -9.82
C ALA A 129 11.38 -23.11 -9.36
N ASP A 130 12.45 -22.81 -10.10
CA ASP A 130 13.81 -23.10 -9.68
C ASP A 130 14.30 -22.07 -8.66
N LEU A 131 13.85 -20.81 -8.82
CA LEU A 131 14.19 -19.69 -7.95
C LEU A 131 12.95 -18.88 -7.60
N ILE A 132 12.94 -18.38 -6.36
CA ILE A 132 11.90 -17.48 -5.86
C ILE A 132 12.57 -16.15 -5.59
N LEU A 133 12.11 -15.12 -6.30
CA LEU A 133 12.69 -13.79 -6.24
C LEU A 133 11.77 -12.90 -5.42
N ASP A 134 12.31 -12.33 -4.35
CA ASP A 134 11.61 -11.34 -3.52
C ASP A 134 11.46 -10.03 -4.30
N ASN A 135 10.24 -9.54 -4.30
CA ASN A 135 9.81 -8.30 -4.94
C ASN A 135 9.04 -7.44 -3.94
N ASP A 136 9.53 -7.38 -2.71
CA ASP A 136 9.16 -6.32 -1.78
C ASP A 136 9.49 -4.92 -2.36
N MET A 137 8.80 -3.91 -1.84
CA MET A 137 9.03 -2.53 -2.30
C MET A 137 10.48 -2.11 -2.08
N SER A 138 11.10 -1.61 -3.14
CA SER A 138 12.44 -1.01 -3.04
C SER A 138 12.41 0.25 -2.20
N PHE A 139 13.57 0.62 -1.66
CA PHE A 139 13.73 1.87 -0.91
C PHE A 139 13.32 3.12 -1.71
N SER A 140 13.47 3.10 -3.03
CA SER A 140 13.02 4.18 -3.93
C SER A 140 11.49 4.29 -3.97
N GLU A 141 10.80 3.15 -4.09
CA GLU A 141 9.33 3.09 -4.06
C GLU A 141 8.79 3.53 -2.71
N LEU A 142 9.40 3.07 -1.61
CA LEU A 142 9.06 3.52 -0.26
C LEU A 142 9.26 5.02 -0.05
N ARG A 143 10.10 5.67 -0.86
CA ARG A 143 10.33 7.11 -0.81
C ARG A 143 9.45 7.92 -1.77
N SER A 144 8.56 7.25 -2.50
CA SER A 144 7.63 7.87 -3.44
C SER A 144 6.29 8.16 -2.76
N GLY A 145 5.70 9.33 -3.05
CA GLY A 145 4.37 9.67 -2.56
C GLY A 145 3.84 10.97 -3.14
N ASN A 146 2.52 11.10 -3.08
CA ASN A 146 1.81 12.25 -3.66
C ASN A 146 1.84 13.48 -2.75
N LEU A 147 2.02 13.28 -1.44
CA LEU A 147 2.07 14.35 -0.45
C LEU A 147 3.34 14.23 0.39
N TYR A 148 3.89 15.38 0.77
CA TYR A 148 5.06 15.48 1.64
C TYR A 148 4.68 16.23 2.90
N LYS A 149 4.84 15.59 4.07
CA LYS A 149 4.56 16.21 5.37
C LYS A 149 5.84 16.44 6.16
N THR A 150 5.98 17.64 6.70
CA THR A 150 6.89 18.01 7.78
C THR A 150 6.14 17.89 9.11
N LYS A 151 6.87 17.67 10.22
CA LYS A 151 6.29 17.61 11.56
C LYS A 151 7.23 18.25 12.57
N ASN A 152 6.78 19.30 13.26
CA ASN A 152 7.48 19.91 14.38
C ASN A 152 6.80 19.48 15.69
N ALA A 153 7.16 18.29 16.17
CA ALA A 153 6.55 17.69 17.34
C ALA A 153 7.52 17.61 18.52
N TYR A 154 7.04 17.98 19.70
CA TYR A 154 7.80 18.00 20.94
C TYR A 154 7.08 17.20 22.01
N THR A 155 7.82 16.36 22.74
CA THR A 155 7.27 15.57 23.85
C THR A 155 6.83 16.48 25.00
N ILE A 156 5.64 16.24 25.53
CA ILE A 156 5.13 16.93 26.72
C ILE A 156 5.53 16.12 27.95
N LYS A 157 6.27 16.74 28.87
CA LYS A 157 6.66 16.15 30.16
C LYS A 157 5.91 16.80 31.33
N ASN A 158 5.59 18.09 31.23
CA ASN A 158 4.84 18.82 32.25
C ASN A 158 3.33 18.84 31.95
N ILE A 159 2.58 17.95 32.62
CA ILE A 159 1.12 17.82 32.46
C ILE A 159 0.38 19.05 33.00
N GLU A 160 0.84 19.63 34.11
CA GLU A 160 0.20 20.81 34.69
C GLU A 160 0.34 22.03 33.77
N GLY A 161 1.54 22.22 33.20
CA GLY A 161 1.78 23.27 32.24
C GLY A 161 1.03 23.05 30.92
N MET A 162 0.87 21.80 30.47
CA MET A 162 -0.05 21.46 29.37
C MET A 162 -1.49 21.88 29.69
N ASN A 163 -1.99 21.57 30.88
CA ASN A 163 -3.36 21.95 31.29
C ASN A 163 -3.53 23.47 31.35
N ARG A 164 -2.53 24.20 31.84
CA ARG A 164 -2.49 25.67 31.81
C ARG A 164 -2.47 26.22 30.38
N LEU A 165 -1.72 25.59 29.48
CA LEU A 165 -1.70 25.97 28.07
C LEU A 165 -3.08 25.76 27.44
N ILE A 166 -3.74 24.63 27.72
CA ILE A 166 -5.10 24.35 27.23
C ILE A 166 -6.09 25.39 27.76
N SER A 167 -6.07 25.70 29.06
CA SER A 167 -7.02 26.64 29.67
C SER A 167 -6.82 28.09 29.22
N SER A 168 -5.59 28.46 28.85
CA SER A 168 -5.25 29.78 28.31
C SER A 168 -5.36 29.87 26.77
N SER A 169 -5.82 28.81 26.11
CA SER A 169 -5.98 28.75 24.65
C SER A 169 -7.45 28.71 24.26
N LYS A 170 -7.75 29.21 23.06
CA LYS A 170 -9.06 28.97 22.43
C LYS A 170 -9.09 27.55 21.86
N LEU A 171 -10.08 26.75 22.27
CA LEU A 171 -10.35 25.45 21.66
C LEU A 171 -10.92 25.66 20.25
N ILE A 172 -10.27 25.05 19.26
CA ILE A 172 -10.75 25.03 17.87
C ILE A 172 -11.56 23.77 17.63
N GLU A 173 -10.98 22.61 17.93
CA GLU A 173 -11.65 21.33 17.80
C GLU A 173 -10.96 20.24 18.63
N ARG A 174 -11.71 19.17 18.89
CA ARG A 174 -11.18 17.94 19.47
C ARG A 174 -11.57 16.76 18.59
N ILE A 175 -10.57 16.06 18.08
CA ILE A 175 -10.74 14.88 17.22
C ILE A 175 -10.31 13.64 17.99
N TYR A 176 -11.13 12.60 17.94
CA TYR A 176 -10.85 11.29 18.51
C TYR A 176 -10.56 10.32 17.37
N GLU A 177 -9.41 9.66 17.41
CA GLU A 177 -8.95 8.75 16.35
C GLU A 177 -8.51 7.41 16.95
N LYS A 178 -8.83 6.31 16.25
CA LYS A 178 -8.30 4.97 16.51
C LYS A 178 -7.52 4.54 15.27
N ASP A 179 -6.22 4.34 15.42
CA ASP A 179 -5.31 3.99 14.33
C ASP A 179 -4.86 2.54 14.46
N PHE A 180 -5.03 1.77 13.39
CA PHE A 180 -4.51 0.42 13.23
C PHE A 180 -3.29 0.50 12.32
N TYR A 181 -2.15 0.04 12.82
CA TYR A 181 -0.91 0.01 12.07
C TYR A 181 -0.69 -1.41 11.56
N VAL A 182 -0.72 -1.54 10.24
CA VAL A 182 -0.66 -2.81 9.53
C VAL A 182 0.79 -3.15 9.16
N ALA A 183 1.17 -4.39 9.42
CA ALA A 183 2.43 -5.00 9.02
C ALA A 183 2.18 -6.30 8.24
N CYS A 184 3.26 -6.91 7.79
CA CYS A 184 3.29 -8.28 7.30
C CYS A 184 4.33 -9.08 8.08
N GLU A 185 4.19 -10.40 8.07
CA GLU A 185 5.17 -11.32 8.64
C GLU A 185 6.57 -11.02 8.05
N ASN A 186 7.59 -10.97 8.90
CA ASN A 186 8.99 -10.70 8.53
C ASN A 186 9.27 -9.34 7.86
N GLU A 187 8.32 -8.39 7.90
CA GLU A 187 8.54 -7.07 7.33
C GLU A 187 9.59 -6.26 8.13
N LYS A 188 10.60 -5.76 7.42
CA LYS A 188 11.65 -4.89 7.97
C LYS A 188 11.05 -3.59 8.52
N GLN A 189 11.10 -3.42 9.84
CA GLN A 189 10.57 -2.23 10.50
C GLN A 189 11.49 -1.00 10.42
N GLU A 190 12.76 -1.19 10.04
CA GLU A 190 13.80 -0.14 9.99
C GLU A 190 13.45 1.00 9.05
N GLU A 191 12.76 0.70 7.95
CA GLU A 191 12.37 1.68 6.94
C GLU A 191 11.15 2.51 7.38
N ASN A 192 10.56 2.15 8.53
CA ASN A 192 9.37 2.78 9.08
C ASN A 192 8.25 2.82 8.04
N ASN A 193 8.03 1.72 7.29
CA ASN A 193 6.98 1.63 6.27
C ASN A 193 5.59 1.46 6.92
N ILE A 194 4.79 2.51 6.94
CA ILE A 194 3.51 2.51 7.66
C ILE A 194 2.35 2.39 6.67
N LEU A 195 1.58 1.31 6.77
CA LEU A 195 0.20 1.27 6.31
C LEU A 195 -0.72 1.45 7.53
N ARG A 196 -1.63 2.41 7.47
CA ARG A 196 -2.47 2.78 8.59
C ARG A 196 -3.93 2.92 8.18
N PHE A 197 -4.77 2.08 8.76
CA PHE A 197 -6.20 2.26 8.76
C PHE A 197 -6.60 3.11 9.97
N ARG A 198 -7.47 4.09 9.76
CA ARG A 198 -7.93 5.01 10.78
C ARG A 198 -9.43 4.98 10.87
N GLU A 199 -9.90 4.98 12.10
CA GLU A 199 -11.27 5.36 12.44
C GLU A 199 -11.31 6.70 13.17
N ARG A 200 -12.45 7.38 13.05
CA ARG A 200 -12.76 8.63 13.75
C ARG A 200 -14.03 8.50 14.55
N SER A 201 -14.06 9.18 15.69
CA SER A 201 -15.25 9.32 16.52
C SER A 201 -15.76 10.75 16.48
N PHE A 202 -17.08 10.87 16.36
CA PHE A 202 -17.82 12.13 16.30
C PHE A 202 -18.70 12.36 17.54
N ASP A 203 -18.63 11.45 18.52
CA ASP A 203 -19.47 11.44 19.72
C ASP A 203 -18.64 11.44 21.02
N GLY A 204 -17.43 12.02 20.95
CA GLY A 204 -16.56 12.16 22.11
C GLY A 204 -15.72 10.93 22.43
N GLY A 205 -15.44 10.07 21.44
CA GLY A 205 -14.67 8.85 21.62
C GLY A 205 -15.50 7.63 22.03
N LYS A 206 -16.84 7.69 21.92
CA LYS A 206 -17.73 6.56 22.31
C LYS A 206 -17.86 5.54 21.18
N THR A 207 -18.07 6.00 19.95
CA THR A 207 -18.14 5.15 18.76
C THR A 207 -17.16 5.62 17.69
N TYR A 208 -16.51 4.67 17.03
CA TYR A 208 -15.53 4.91 15.97
C TYR A 208 -16.07 4.37 14.65
N ARG A 209 -15.74 5.06 13.56
CA ARG A 209 -16.11 4.66 12.19
C ARG A 209 -14.92 4.80 11.25
N PRO A 210 -14.79 3.95 10.22
CA PRO A 210 -13.74 4.06 9.22
C PRO A 210 -13.62 5.48 8.64
N SER A 211 -12.39 5.97 8.51
CA SER A 211 -12.10 7.35 8.09
C SER A 211 -10.98 7.44 7.04
N SER A 212 -9.90 6.66 7.14
CA SER A 212 -8.90 6.68 6.07
C SER A 212 -7.97 5.48 6.08
N LEU A 213 -7.47 5.12 4.90
CA LEU A 213 -6.36 4.21 4.70
C LEU A 213 -5.21 4.99 4.07
N VAL A 214 -4.06 5.01 4.75
CA VAL A 214 -2.91 5.81 4.34
C VAL A 214 -1.64 4.99 4.39
N HIS A 215 -0.85 5.05 3.32
CA HIS A 215 0.53 4.61 3.32
C HIS A 215 1.46 5.80 3.57
N LYS A 216 2.32 5.71 4.58
CA LYS A 216 3.41 6.64 4.82
C LYS A 216 4.72 5.91 4.63
N GLY A 217 5.41 6.25 3.55
CA GLY A 217 6.67 5.64 3.20
C GLY A 217 7.84 6.09 4.08
N ALA A 218 9.04 5.69 3.69
CA ALA A 218 10.27 5.93 4.45
C ALA A 218 10.60 7.43 4.54
N PRO A 219 10.99 7.94 5.73
CA PRO A 219 11.33 9.34 5.90
C PRO A 219 12.59 9.75 5.11
N LYS A 220 12.60 11.00 4.64
CA LYS A 220 13.71 11.70 4.00
C LYS A 220 14.25 12.78 4.94
N TRP A 221 15.54 12.77 5.18
CA TRP A 221 16.22 13.81 5.96
C TRP A 221 16.71 14.91 5.02
N ARG A 222 16.31 16.14 5.28
CA ARG A 222 16.81 17.32 4.56
C ARG A 222 18.07 17.86 5.24
N LYS A 223 18.84 18.68 4.51
CA LYS A 223 20.04 19.36 5.03
C LYS A 223 19.76 20.29 6.22
N ASP A 224 18.52 20.76 6.37
CA ASP A 224 18.06 21.60 7.49
C ASP A 224 17.55 20.77 8.68
N ASN A 225 17.90 19.48 8.77
CA ASN A 225 17.44 18.53 9.77
C ASN A 225 15.91 18.29 9.80
N LYS A 226 15.15 18.82 8.84
CA LYS A 226 13.72 18.53 8.73
C LYS A 226 13.50 17.12 8.19
N ILE A 227 12.57 16.39 8.81
CA ILE A 227 12.09 15.10 8.32
C ILE A 227 10.92 15.36 7.37
N VAL A 228 11.06 14.90 6.13
CA VAL A 228 10.00 14.90 5.13
C VAL A 228 9.53 13.48 4.91
N ARG A 229 8.23 13.24 5.03
CA ARG A 229 7.67 11.91 4.83
C ARG A 229 6.74 11.86 3.62
N PRO A 230 6.96 10.94 2.67
CA PRO A 230 6.02 10.70 1.59
C PRO A 230 4.75 10.03 2.13
N VAL A 231 3.61 10.51 1.67
CA VAL A 231 2.29 10.03 2.07
C VAL A 231 1.45 9.78 0.83
N ASN A 232 0.87 8.60 0.77
CA ASN A 232 -0.15 8.20 -0.18
C ASN A 232 -1.47 8.03 0.58
N VAL A 233 -2.43 8.90 0.30
CA VAL A 233 -3.81 8.69 0.76
C VAL A 233 -4.42 7.69 -0.20
N LEU A 234 -4.63 6.46 0.29
CA LEU A 234 -5.14 5.35 -0.53
C LEU A 234 -6.66 5.39 -0.55
N LEU A 235 -7.26 5.60 0.62
CA LEU A 235 -8.70 5.84 0.79
C LEU A 235 -8.87 6.97 1.80
N ASP A 236 -9.69 7.94 1.44
CA ASP A 236 -10.11 9.07 2.27
C ASP A 236 -11.47 8.78 2.95
N GLU A 237 -12.02 9.79 3.61
CA GLU A 237 -13.27 9.67 4.36
C GLU A 237 -14.49 9.42 3.47
N GLU A 238 -14.44 9.85 2.21
CA GLU A 238 -15.52 9.67 1.24
C GLU A 238 -15.51 8.26 0.66
N SER A 239 -14.32 7.75 0.33
CA SER A 239 -14.13 6.49 -0.40
C SER A 239 -13.97 5.26 0.50
N ILE A 240 -13.55 5.41 1.77
CA ILE A 240 -13.26 4.26 2.62
C ILE A 240 -14.50 3.44 2.96
N LEU A 241 -15.63 4.11 3.17
CA LEU A 241 -16.90 3.48 3.49
C LEU A 241 -17.48 2.72 2.31
N ASP A 242 -17.00 2.95 1.10
CA ASP A 242 -17.34 2.07 -0.01
C ASP A 242 -16.79 0.68 0.27
N VAL A 243 -15.54 0.58 0.75
CA VAL A 243 -14.79 -0.68 0.93
C VAL A 243 -15.16 -1.36 2.24
N TRP A 244 -15.00 -0.66 3.37
CA TRP A 244 -15.22 -1.21 4.71
C TRP A 244 -16.23 -0.38 5.47
N LYS A 245 -17.30 -1.03 5.94
CA LYS A 245 -18.38 -0.38 6.70
C LYS A 245 -18.03 -0.20 8.18
N ASP A 246 -17.18 -1.08 8.69
CA ASP A 246 -16.77 -1.13 10.09
C ASP A 246 -15.38 -1.78 10.23
N GLU A 247 -14.84 -1.70 11.45
CA GLU A 247 -13.59 -2.35 11.85
C GLU A 247 -13.55 -3.85 11.53
N GLY A 248 -14.66 -4.56 11.74
CA GLY A 248 -14.73 -6.01 11.52
C GLY A 248 -14.50 -6.38 10.06
N SER A 249 -15.14 -5.66 9.13
CA SER A 249 -14.95 -5.86 7.69
C SER A 249 -13.50 -5.58 7.25
N PHE A 250 -12.87 -4.53 7.78
CA PHE A 250 -11.45 -4.24 7.52
C PHE A 250 -10.53 -5.33 8.08
N LEU A 251 -10.74 -5.73 9.33
CA LEU A 251 -9.91 -6.75 9.98
C LEU A 251 -10.04 -8.10 9.29
N TYR A 252 -11.25 -8.49 8.86
CA TYR A 252 -11.46 -9.71 8.10
C TYR A 252 -10.62 -9.73 6.83
N ASP A 253 -10.75 -8.70 5.99
CA ASP A 253 -10.02 -8.60 4.72
C ASP A 253 -8.51 -8.61 4.94
N PHE A 254 -7.99 -7.88 5.91
CA PHE A 254 -6.55 -7.81 6.14
C PHE A 254 -6.00 -9.13 6.73
N LEU A 255 -6.60 -9.62 7.82
CA LEU A 255 -6.05 -10.77 8.55
C LEU A 255 -6.16 -12.08 7.74
N THR A 256 -7.20 -12.24 6.93
CA THR A 256 -7.36 -13.43 6.07
C THR A 256 -6.45 -13.41 4.84
N ASN A 257 -5.81 -12.28 4.55
CA ASN A 257 -4.99 -12.07 3.35
C ASN A 257 -3.51 -11.80 3.69
N GLY A 258 -3.03 -12.30 4.83
CA GLY A 258 -1.61 -12.30 5.19
C GLY A 258 -1.08 -10.97 5.75
N PHE A 259 -1.98 -10.07 6.15
CA PHE A 259 -1.61 -8.87 6.90
C PHE A 259 -1.75 -9.12 8.41
N GLU A 260 -0.99 -8.36 9.18
CA GLU A 260 -1.01 -8.38 10.64
C GLU A 260 -1.26 -6.98 11.21
N ILE A 261 -1.87 -6.91 12.39
CA ILE A 261 -1.99 -5.66 13.15
C ILE A 261 -0.82 -5.57 14.12
N ASN A 262 0.18 -4.75 13.79
CA ASN A 262 1.35 -4.51 14.63
C ASN A 262 0.97 -3.78 15.92
N ARG A 263 0.14 -2.74 15.81
CA ARG A 263 -0.37 -2.01 16.99
C ARG A 263 -1.66 -1.25 16.70
N ILE A 264 -2.37 -0.94 17.77
CA ILE A 264 -3.55 -0.08 17.77
C ILE A 264 -3.27 1.12 18.68
N GLU A 265 -3.55 2.33 18.20
CA GLU A 265 -3.40 3.56 18.99
C GLU A 265 -4.73 4.31 19.06
N ILE A 266 -5.25 4.50 20.28
CA ILE A 266 -6.36 5.40 20.54
C ILE A 266 -5.78 6.75 20.94
N LYS A 267 -6.23 7.81 20.28
CA LYS A 267 -5.68 9.14 20.52
C LYS A 267 -6.69 10.26 20.39
N THR A 268 -6.45 11.30 21.17
CA THR A 268 -7.17 12.57 21.12
C THR A 268 -6.25 13.62 20.54
N LYS A 269 -6.73 14.36 19.54
CA LYS A 269 -6.08 15.57 19.02
C LYS A 269 -6.89 16.77 19.45
N THR A 270 -6.27 17.66 20.19
CA THR A 270 -6.87 18.92 20.61
C THR A 270 -6.19 20.04 19.84
N ARG A 271 -6.90 20.64 18.88
CA ARG A 271 -6.40 21.82 18.14
C ARG A 271 -6.76 23.08 18.90
N LEU A 272 -5.77 23.92 19.11
CA LEU A 272 -5.84 25.10 19.96
C LEU A 272 -5.28 26.31 19.22
N LEU A 273 -5.76 27.49 19.63
CA LEU A 273 -5.19 28.77 19.24
C LEU A 273 -4.71 29.49 20.51
N TYR A 274 -3.38 29.54 20.68
CA TYR A 274 -2.73 30.19 21.82
C TYR A 274 -2.06 31.48 21.34
N LYS A 275 -2.53 32.65 21.80
CA LYS A 275 -1.98 33.96 21.37
C LYS A 275 -1.83 34.08 19.83
N ASN A 276 -2.86 33.66 19.08
CA ASN A 276 -2.88 33.58 17.60
C ASN A 276 -1.93 32.56 16.96
N ILE A 277 -1.35 31.64 17.74
CA ILE A 277 -0.50 30.55 17.27
C ILE A 277 -1.31 29.27 17.27
N SER A 278 -1.40 28.60 16.13
CA SER A 278 -2.05 27.29 16.05
C SER A 278 -1.11 26.20 16.58
N LEU A 279 -1.63 25.39 17.48
CA LEU A 279 -0.93 24.22 18.00
C LEU A 279 -1.90 23.04 18.14
N THR A 280 -1.36 21.83 18.08
CA THR A 280 -2.14 20.61 18.29
C THR A 280 -1.51 19.78 19.38
N ILE A 281 -2.28 19.47 20.42
CA ILE A 281 -1.87 18.52 21.46
C ILE A 281 -2.37 17.14 21.07
N PHE A 282 -1.49 16.15 21.13
CA PHE A 282 -1.79 14.75 20.87
C PHE A 282 -1.62 13.97 22.16
N GLU A 283 -2.71 13.33 22.57
CA GLU A 283 -2.73 12.41 23.69
C GLU A 283 -2.99 11.01 23.15
N ILE A 284 -1.99 10.13 23.25
CA ILE A 284 -2.11 8.74 22.84
C ILE A 284 -2.22 7.91 24.12
N LYS A 285 -3.24 7.05 24.18
CA LYS A 285 -3.45 6.15 25.33
C LYS A 285 -2.19 5.31 25.56
N ASP A 286 -1.73 5.25 26.80
CA ASP A 286 -0.55 4.48 27.25
C ASP A 286 0.78 4.86 26.58
N ARG A 287 0.88 6.05 25.96
CA ARG A 287 2.13 6.58 25.38
C ARG A 287 2.37 8.05 25.75
N MET A 288 3.55 8.54 25.38
CA MET A 288 3.92 9.94 25.57
C MET A 288 3.00 10.87 24.79
N ARG A 289 2.63 11.98 25.44
CA ARG A 289 1.93 13.10 24.80
C ARG A 289 2.92 13.96 24.03
N TYR A 290 2.45 14.60 22.97
CA TYR A 290 3.27 15.56 22.24
C TYR A 290 2.44 16.74 21.75
N ILE A 291 3.11 17.88 21.62
CA ILE A 291 2.59 19.09 21.00
C ILE A 291 3.18 19.20 19.59
N GLU A 292 2.36 19.53 18.61
CA GLU A 292 2.77 19.87 17.25
C GLU A 292 2.51 21.35 16.99
N LEU A 293 3.53 22.04 16.48
CA LEU A 293 3.51 23.48 16.20
C LEU A 293 3.64 23.73 14.68
N GLN A 294 3.14 24.87 14.22
CA GLN A 294 3.31 25.29 12.83
C GLN A 294 4.78 25.60 12.49
N ASP A 295 5.11 25.54 11.19
CA ASP A 295 6.48 25.69 10.69
C ASP A 295 7.04 27.13 10.80
N ASP A 296 6.17 28.13 10.92
CA ASP A 296 6.46 29.57 10.89
C ASP A 296 6.42 30.25 12.27
N ILE A 297 6.46 29.48 13.36
CA ILE A 297 6.47 30.02 14.72
C ILE A 297 7.78 30.77 15.03
N SER A 298 7.68 31.92 15.71
CA SER A 298 8.85 32.68 16.14
C SER A 298 9.62 31.96 17.26
N ASN A 299 10.95 32.15 17.31
CA ASN A 299 11.79 31.52 18.34
C ASN A 299 11.39 31.89 19.78
N SER A 300 10.89 33.11 20.00
CA SER A 300 10.42 33.55 21.32
C SER A 300 9.16 32.79 21.73
N ALA A 301 8.18 32.69 20.84
CA ALA A 301 6.95 31.95 21.09
C ALA A 301 7.18 30.44 21.24
N LEU A 302 8.10 29.88 20.45
CA LEU A 302 8.52 28.49 20.59
C LEU A 302 9.09 28.22 21.98
N LYS A 303 10.04 29.05 22.45
CA LYS A 303 10.63 28.92 23.79
C LYS A 303 9.57 29.04 24.89
N GLU A 304 8.66 30.00 24.76
CA GLU A 304 7.57 30.19 25.70
C GLU A 304 6.70 28.93 25.80
N ILE A 305 6.17 28.44 24.67
CA ILE A 305 5.31 27.24 24.65
C ILE A 305 6.07 26.03 25.19
N LEU A 306 7.32 25.82 24.76
CA LEU A 306 8.12 24.70 25.23
C LEU A 306 8.41 24.80 26.73
N SER A 307 8.63 25.99 27.30
CA SER A 307 8.83 26.15 28.74
C SER A 307 7.61 25.73 29.57
N LEU A 308 6.41 25.80 29.00
CA LEU A 308 5.19 25.34 29.67
C LEU A 308 5.07 23.82 29.66
N VAL A 309 5.55 23.13 28.62
CA VAL A 309 5.27 21.69 28.42
C VAL A 309 6.49 20.78 28.62
N SER A 310 7.70 21.33 28.69
CA SER A 310 8.96 20.58 28.87
C SER A 310 9.17 20.10 30.30
#